data_AF-A0A7X9DT85-F1
#
_entry.id   AF-A0A7X9DT85-F1
#
_cell.length_a   1.000
_cell.length_b   1.000
_cell.length_c   1.000
_cell.angle_alpha   90.00
_cell.angle_beta   90.00
_cell.angle_gamma   90.00
#
_symmetry.space_group_name_H-M   'P 1'
#
loop_
_entity.id
_entity.type
_entity.pdbx_description
1 polymer ?
#
loop_
_entity_poly.entity_id
_entity_poly.type
_entity_poly.pdbx_seq_one_letter_code
_entity_poly.pdbx_strand_id
1 'polypeptide(L)'
;MSPLGRILLLGLGLSILGCTSARERVRRDLEWSEHAFQRGEVFEAYRRLKGVVQMDLDLAQEYQTLNQQVTSAVEYLIEQWVSRAEAARAANDLLGARLYLGDLLALLPPADPLKIRIVERYSKIEDDLRKIRSRIDGWILEGRKAFLAGVYSRARDELERALAVARVYRLPLDLATERMAEEARRRAPVSHETPVSVEPPPAESPPPTPKEPKERVVVRRPPRPDHPRGPATSPPVEKAPDPAEPLLDRARERLAKNDLVGAISVLRELLRQFPDHPQALELLRSLEPQRKRLLEELGRRAAEFFSREDLEQAAPLYRDILVLDPGNLRAKEGLQMHKKFLELKQKQR
;
A
#
# COMPACT_ATOMS: atom_id res chain seq x y z
N MET A 1 -54.38 -13.03 15.38
CA MET A 1 -53.52 -14.20 15.60
C MET A 1 -52.31 -14.05 14.69
N SER A 2 -51.13 -13.72 15.23
CA SER A 2 -49.92 -13.39 14.48
C SER A 2 -48.76 -14.32 14.89
N PRO A 3 -48.02 -14.90 13.93
CA PRO A 3 -46.90 -15.80 14.21
C PRO A 3 -45.59 -15.00 14.27
N LEU A 4 -45.33 -14.32 15.38
CA LEU A 4 -44.09 -13.55 15.60
C LEU A 4 -43.55 -13.70 17.03
N GLY A 5 -43.48 -14.93 17.54
CA GLY A 5 -42.90 -15.16 18.86
C GLY A 5 -42.46 -16.59 19.05
N ARG A 6 -41.23 -16.94 18.59
CA ARG A 6 -40.54 -18.18 18.98
C ARG A 6 -39.10 -18.32 18.44
N ILE A 7 -38.27 -17.28 18.49
CA ILE A 7 -36.81 -17.46 18.29
C ILE A 7 -36.06 -16.46 19.18
N LEU A 8 -35.75 -16.85 20.42
CA LEU A 8 -34.71 -16.23 21.26
C LEU A 8 -34.75 -16.92 22.64
N LEU A 9 -34.14 -18.10 22.77
CA LEU A 9 -33.76 -18.72 24.04
C LEU A 9 -33.07 -20.05 23.72
N LEU A 10 -31.82 -20.02 23.25
CA LEU A 10 -30.87 -21.14 23.23
C LEU A 10 -29.53 -20.61 22.70
N GLY A 11 -28.71 -20.07 23.59
CA GLY A 11 -27.38 -19.54 23.24
C GLY A 11 -26.60 -18.97 24.43
N LEU A 12 -26.81 -19.52 25.64
CA LEU A 12 -26.19 -19.04 26.88
C LEU A 12 -25.52 -20.20 27.65
N GLY A 13 -24.81 -21.06 26.94
CA GLY A 13 -24.12 -22.19 27.55
C GLY A 13 -22.91 -22.60 26.74
N LEU A 14 -21.80 -21.86 26.90
CA LEU A 14 -20.40 -22.30 26.72
C LEU A 14 -19.43 -21.08 26.73
N SER A 15 -19.26 -20.44 27.89
CA SER A 15 -18.18 -19.46 28.11
C SER A 15 -17.50 -19.61 29.48
N ILE A 16 -17.44 -20.83 30.03
CA ILE A 16 -16.77 -21.13 31.32
C ILE A 16 -15.32 -21.62 31.09
N LEU A 17 -14.62 -21.05 30.11
CA LEU A 17 -13.18 -21.29 29.93
C LEU A 17 -12.42 -20.00 30.22
N GLY A 18 -11.99 -19.89 31.48
CA GLY A 18 -10.99 -18.92 31.93
C GLY A 18 -11.51 -17.51 32.18
N CYS A 19 -12.31 -17.32 33.24
CA CYS A 19 -12.49 -15.99 33.84
C CYS A 19 -11.17 -15.54 34.49
N THR A 20 -10.15 -15.22 33.68
CA THR A 20 -9.01 -14.45 34.17
C THR A 20 -9.56 -13.17 34.76
N SER A 21 -9.17 -12.86 36.00
CA SER A 21 -9.69 -11.70 36.72
C SER A 21 -9.50 -10.43 35.86
N ALA A 22 -10.39 -9.44 36.01
CA ALA A 22 -10.23 -8.17 35.29
C ALA A 22 -8.83 -7.57 35.49
N ARG A 23 -8.28 -7.73 36.70
CA ARG A 23 -6.90 -7.40 37.08
C ARG A 23 -5.84 -8.12 36.23
N GLU A 24 -5.97 -9.42 36.01
CA GLU A 24 -5.03 -10.19 35.15
C GLU A 24 -5.10 -9.79 33.68
N ARG A 25 -6.27 -9.34 33.19
CA ARG A 25 -6.37 -8.81 31.82
C ARG A 25 -5.65 -7.47 31.69
N VAL A 26 -5.89 -6.56 32.64
CA VAL A 26 -5.22 -5.24 32.67
C VAL A 26 -3.70 -5.40 32.79
N ARG A 27 -3.23 -6.29 33.67
CA ARG A 27 -1.80 -6.57 33.82
C ARG A 27 -1.17 -7.11 32.54
N ARG A 28 -1.82 -8.07 31.87
CA ARG A 28 -1.33 -8.58 30.57
C ARG A 28 -1.31 -7.50 29.50
N ASP A 29 -2.31 -6.61 29.47
CA ASP A 29 -2.34 -5.50 28.51
C ASP A 29 -1.25 -4.45 28.78
N LEU A 30 -0.90 -4.22 30.05
CA LEU A 30 0.23 -3.39 30.47
C LEU A 30 1.58 -4.01 30.05
N GLU A 31 1.82 -5.26 30.43
CA GLU A 31 3.05 -6.00 30.09
C GLU A 31 3.24 -6.09 28.57
N TRP A 32 2.16 -6.32 27.82
CA TRP A 32 2.19 -6.33 26.37
C TRP A 32 2.52 -4.96 25.79
N SER A 33 1.86 -3.90 26.29
CA SER A 33 2.10 -2.52 25.84
C SER A 33 3.53 -2.07 26.11
N GLU A 34 4.10 -2.45 27.25
CA GLU A 34 5.49 -2.19 27.59
C GLU A 34 6.45 -2.89 26.63
N HIS A 35 6.23 -4.18 26.38
CA HIS A 35 7.05 -4.95 25.44
C HIS A 35 6.95 -4.40 24.01
N ALA A 36 5.74 -4.07 23.54
CA ALA A 36 5.53 -3.42 22.25
C ALA A 36 6.27 -2.08 22.15
N PHE A 37 6.22 -1.26 23.22
CA PHE A 37 6.95 0.00 23.28
C PHE A 37 8.48 -0.21 23.23
N GLN A 38 9.02 -1.18 23.97
CA GLN A 38 10.45 -1.52 23.94
C GLN A 38 10.93 -2.00 22.56
N ARG A 39 10.05 -2.61 21.77
CA ARG A 39 10.33 -2.99 20.36
C ARG A 39 10.21 -1.83 19.37
N GLY A 40 9.77 -0.65 19.81
CA GLY A 40 9.53 0.51 18.95
C GLY A 40 8.16 0.52 18.27
N GLU A 41 7.22 -0.36 18.66
CA GLU A 41 5.85 -0.42 18.14
C GLU A 41 4.94 0.60 18.87
N VAL A 42 5.35 1.88 18.86
CA VAL A 42 4.80 2.93 19.73
C VAL A 42 3.28 3.11 19.54
N PHE A 43 2.78 3.10 18.30
CA PHE A 43 1.35 3.24 18.01
C PHE A 43 0.51 2.03 18.47
N GLU A 44 1.09 0.83 18.49
CA GLU A 44 0.37 -0.37 18.96
C GLU A 44 0.23 -0.36 20.48
N ALA A 45 1.34 -0.08 21.18
CA ALA A 45 1.34 0.14 22.62
C ALA A 45 0.32 1.22 23.00
N TYR A 46 0.32 2.34 22.29
CA TYR A 46 -0.60 3.45 22.52
C TYR A 46 -2.07 3.06 22.35
N ARG A 47 -2.42 2.39 21.23
CA ARG A 47 -3.81 1.94 20.98
C ARG A 47 -4.29 0.97 22.05
N ARG A 48 -3.42 0.06 22.50
CA ARG A 48 -3.76 -0.91 23.54
C ARG A 48 -3.99 -0.20 24.88
N LEU A 49 -3.09 0.70 25.28
CA LEU A 49 -3.23 1.48 26.52
C LEU A 49 -4.49 2.32 26.56
N LYS A 50 -4.88 2.99 25.46
CA LYS A 50 -6.13 3.77 25.41
C LYS A 50 -7.40 2.91 25.51
N GLY A 51 -7.30 1.61 25.25
CA GLY A 51 -8.39 0.64 25.43
C GLY A 51 -8.55 0.16 26.88
N VAL A 52 -7.55 0.38 27.74
CA VAL A 52 -7.60 -0.03 29.15
C VAL A 52 -8.48 0.93 29.93
N VAL A 53 -9.73 0.54 30.19
CA VAL A 53 -10.66 1.29 31.05
C VAL A 53 -10.13 1.25 32.49
N GLN A 54 -9.86 2.42 33.08
CA GLN A 54 -9.32 2.58 34.44
C GLN A 54 -10.14 1.79 35.47
N MET A 55 -9.63 0.67 36.01
CA MET A 55 -10.34 -0.09 37.06
C MET A 55 -9.47 -0.84 38.08
N ASP A 56 -8.26 -0.39 38.40
CA ASP A 56 -7.60 -0.86 39.64
C ASP A 56 -6.69 0.22 40.22
N LEU A 57 -6.86 0.56 41.51
CA LEU A 57 -6.06 1.59 42.19
C LEU A 57 -4.59 1.16 42.32
N ASP A 58 -4.35 -0.15 42.48
CA ASP A 58 -3.01 -0.72 42.70
C ASP A 58 -2.09 -0.54 41.48
N LEU A 59 -2.64 -0.61 40.26
CA LEU A 59 -1.87 -0.50 39.00
C LEU A 59 -1.93 0.91 38.39
N ALA A 60 -2.59 1.85 39.06
CA ALA A 60 -2.84 3.18 38.52
C ALA A 60 -1.54 3.95 38.26
N GLN A 61 -0.56 3.84 39.15
CA GLN A 61 0.72 4.56 39.01
C GLN A 61 1.56 4.02 37.86
N GLU A 62 1.74 2.70 37.76
CA GLU A 62 2.46 2.05 36.65
C GLU A 62 1.82 2.37 35.30
N TYR A 63 0.49 2.25 35.21
CA TYR A 63 -0.26 2.64 34.02
C TYR A 63 -0.05 4.11 33.65
N GLN A 64 -0.13 5.03 34.63
CA GLN A 64 0.05 6.46 34.38
C GLN A 64 1.45 6.76 33.84
N THR A 65 2.50 6.19 34.44
CA THR A 65 3.89 6.39 33.99
C THR A 65 4.08 5.86 32.57
N LEU A 66 3.66 4.62 32.28
CA LEU A 66 3.80 4.03 30.95
C LEU A 66 2.95 4.79 29.91
N ASN A 67 1.70 5.12 30.22
CA ASN A 67 0.84 5.90 29.33
C ASN A 67 1.42 7.28 29.06
N GLN A 68 2.04 7.95 30.03
CA GLN A 68 2.72 9.23 29.80
C GLN A 68 3.90 9.07 28.85
N GLN A 69 4.78 8.09 29.08
CA GLN A 69 5.94 7.82 28.22
C GLN A 69 5.53 7.50 26.77
N VAL A 70 4.57 6.58 26.62
CA VAL A 70 4.05 6.18 25.30
C VAL A 70 3.35 7.35 24.61
N THR A 71 2.57 8.16 25.34
CA THR A 71 1.90 9.34 24.78
C THR A 71 2.93 10.35 24.27
N SER A 72 3.96 10.70 25.07
CA SER A 72 5.01 11.62 24.63
C SER A 72 5.78 11.11 23.41
N ALA A 73 6.03 9.79 23.32
CA ALA A 73 6.65 9.20 22.15
C ALA A 73 5.75 9.26 20.91
N VAL A 74 4.44 9.04 21.06
CA VAL A 74 3.46 9.20 19.97
C VAL A 74 3.40 10.66 19.50
N GLU A 75 3.35 11.61 20.42
CA GLU A 75 3.33 13.05 20.10
C GLU A 75 4.57 13.45 19.29
N TYR A 76 5.75 13.01 19.70
CA TYR A 76 6.99 13.24 18.97
C TYR A 76 6.96 12.65 17.55
N LEU A 77 6.48 11.41 17.38
CA LEU A 77 6.34 10.79 16.06
C LEU A 77 5.32 11.52 15.18
N ILE A 78 4.19 11.93 15.76
CA ILE A 78 3.19 12.75 15.09
C ILE A 78 3.82 14.05 14.59
N GLU A 79 4.58 14.77 15.42
CA GLU A 79 5.25 16.01 15.04
C GLU A 79 6.22 15.79 13.87
N GLN A 80 7.01 14.71 13.89
CA GLN A 80 7.90 14.38 12.78
C GLN A 80 7.13 14.11 11.47
N TRP A 81 6.03 13.36 11.53
CA TRP A 81 5.22 13.04 10.35
C TRP A 81 4.49 14.27 9.82
N VAL A 82 3.96 15.10 10.71
CA VAL A 82 3.34 16.37 10.38
C VAL A 82 4.34 17.32 9.73
N SER A 83 5.56 17.42 10.26
CA SER A 83 6.63 18.21 9.65
C SER A 83 6.99 17.71 8.24
N ARG A 84 7.04 16.39 8.02
CA ARG A 84 7.23 15.82 6.67
C ARG A 84 6.07 16.14 5.74
N ALA A 85 4.83 16.11 6.21
CA ALA A 85 3.66 16.50 5.43
C ALA A 85 3.71 17.99 5.05
N GLU A 86 4.13 18.86 5.97
CA GLU A 86 4.33 20.29 5.69
C GLU A 86 5.45 20.54 4.69
N ALA A 87 6.58 19.83 4.82
CA ALA A 87 7.67 19.89 3.84
C ALA A 87 7.21 19.41 2.45
N ALA A 88 6.44 18.32 2.38
CA ALA A 88 5.86 17.84 1.12
C ALA A 88 4.91 18.89 0.51
N ARG A 89 4.05 19.52 1.32
CA ARG A 89 3.17 20.61 0.89
C ARG A 89 3.97 21.81 0.36
N ALA A 90 5.03 22.22 1.05
CA ALA A 90 5.92 23.31 0.61
C ALA A 90 6.61 23.00 -0.72
N ALA A 91 6.88 21.73 -1.00
CA ALA A 91 7.40 21.25 -2.28
C ALA A 91 6.32 21.06 -3.37
N ASN A 92 5.09 21.55 -3.15
CA ASN A 92 3.90 21.33 -3.99
C ASN A 92 3.49 19.86 -4.16
N ASP A 93 4.01 18.94 -3.34
CA ASP A 93 3.65 17.52 -3.35
C ASP A 93 2.45 17.27 -2.43
N LEU A 94 1.27 17.72 -2.89
CA LEU A 94 0.04 17.63 -2.12
C LEU A 94 -0.44 16.18 -1.93
N LEU A 95 -0.11 15.28 -2.86
CA LEU A 95 -0.41 13.85 -2.72
C LEU A 95 0.46 13.22 -1.64
N GLY A 96 1.76 13.50 -1.63
CA GLY A 96 2.66 13.05 -0.56
C GLY A 96 2.21 13.57 0.81
N ALA A 97 1.87 14.85 0.90
CA ALA A 97 1.37 15.45 2.14
C ALA A 97 0.06 14.79 2.62
N ARG A 98 -0.88 14.51 1.71
CA ARG A 98 -2.11 13.77 1.99
C ARG A 98 -1.81 12.36 2.50
N LEU A 99 -0.89 11.63 1.88
CA LEU A 99 -0.54 10.27 2.27
C LEU A 99 0.02 10.23 3.70
N TYR A 100 0.99 11.09 4.04
CA TYR A 100 1.56 11.16 5.38
C TYR A 100 0.49 11.38 6.46
N LEU A 101 -0.41 12.34 6.26
CA LEU A 101 -1.47 12.62 7.23
C LEU A 101 -2.56 11.52 7.24
N GLY A 102 -2.89 10.95 6.08
CA GLY A 102 -3.87 9.88 5.96
C GLY A 102 -3.45 8.60 6.70
N ASP A 103 -2.19 8.20 6.53
CA ASP A 103 -1.60 7.06 7.24
C ASP A 103 -1.59 7.31 8.76
N LEU A 104 -1.25 8.53 9.18
CA LEU A 104 -1.28 8.92 10.59
C LEU A 104 -2.69 8.84 11.20
N LEU A 105 -3.72 9.28 10.46
CA LEU A 105 -5.12 9.18 10.88
C LEU A 105 -5.60 7.73 11.01
N ALA A 106 -5.06 6.81 10.20
CA ALA A 106 -5.37 5.39 10.26
C ALA A 106 -4.76 4.71 11.50
N LEU A 107 -3.63 5.21 11.99
CA LEU A 107 -2.94 4.68 13.18
C LEU A 107 -3.58 5.13 14.50
N LEU A 108 -4.29 6.25 14.53
CA LEU A 108 -4.86 6.82 15.76
C LEU A 108 -6.29 6.33 16.08
N PRO A 109 -6.60 6.06 17.36
CA PRO A 109 -7.96 5.76 17.81
C PRO A 109 -8.98 6.83 17.39
N PRO A 110 -10.24 6.47 17.10
CA PRO A 110 -11.23 7.43 16.59
C PRO A 110 -11.58 8.56 17.58
N ALA A 111 -11.53 8.30 18.89
CA ALA A 111 -11.85 9.27 19.94
C ALA A 111 -10.63 10.06 20.46
N ASP A 112 -9.49 9.98 19.76
CA ASP A 112 -8.25 10.59 20.23
C ASP A 112 -8.20 12.11 19.98
N PRO A 113 -7.86 12.96 20.97
CA PRO A 113 -7.74 14.41 20.76
C PRO A 113 -6.64 14.78 19.76
N LEU A 114 -5.57 14.00 19.63
CA LEU A 114 -4.49 14.24 18.65
C LEU A 114 -5.02 14.05 17.21
N LYS A 115 -5.95 13.11 17.03
CA LYS A 115 -6.61 12.86 15.74
C LYS A 115 -7.36 14.09 15.25
N ILE A 116 -8.05 14.80 16.13
CA ILE A 116 -8.82 16.03 15.79
C ILE A 116 -7.90 17.08 15.14
N ARG A 117 -6.72 17.31 15.73
CA ARG A 117 -5.73 18.27 15.20
C ARG A 117 -5.22 17.88 13.81
N ILE A 118 -5.02 16.58 13.58
CA ILE A 118 -4.56 16.07 12.28
C ILE A 118 -5.66 16.14 11.23
N VAL A 119 -6.92 15.87 11.60
CA VAL A 119 -8.08 15.97 10.69
C VAL A 119 -8.21 17.36 10.10
N GLU A 120 -8.04 18.42 10.91
CA GLU A 120 -8.11 19.80 10.40
C GLU A 120 -7.01 20.12 9.38
N ARG A 121 -5.80 19.61 9.60
CA ARG A 121 -4.69 19.77 8.64
C ARG A 121 -4.93 18.96 7.37
N TYR A 122 -5.42 17.73 7.52
CA TYR A 122 -5.79 16.85 6.41
C TYR A 122 -6.88 17.47 5.53
N SER A 123 -7.92 18.06 6.14
CA SER A 123 -9.03 18.69 5.39
C SER A 123 -8.55 19.89 4.58
N LYS A 124 -7.62 20.70 5.11
CA LYS A 124 -7.02 21.82 4.36
C LYS A 124 -6.29 21.32 3.10
N ILE A 125 -5.53 20.22 3.21
CA ILE A 125 -4.83 19.61 2.06
C ILE A 125 -5.83 19.05 1.03
N GLU A 126 -6.89 18.37 1.48
CA GLU A 126 -7.95 17.88 0.59
C GLU A 126 -8.67 19.02 -0.14
N ASP A 127 -8.94 20.13 0.54
CA ASP A 127 -9.58 21.29 -0.07
C ASP A 127 -8.66 21.95 -1.12
N ASP A 128 -7.36 22.06 -0.84
CA ASP A 128 -6.37 22.54 -1.80
C ASP A 128 -6.29 21.62 -3.03
N LEU A 129 -6.21 20.30 -2.81
CA LEU A 129 -6.25 19.29 -3.88
C LEU A 129 -7.51 19.40 -4.73
N ARG A 130 -8.69 19.55 -4.10
CA ARG A 130 -9.98 19.68 -4.78
C ARG A 130 -10.01 20.95 -5.64
N LYS A 131 -9.53 22.08 -5.12
CA LYS A 131 -9.45 23.35 -5.88
C LYS A 131 -8.54 23.23 -7.09
N ILE A 132 -7.35 22.63 -6.93
CA ILE A 132 -6.40 22.46 -8.04
C ILE A 132 -6.96 21.52 -9.09
N ARG A 133 -7.52 20.37 -8.69
CA ARG A 133 -8.16 19.43 -9.61
C ARG A 133 -9.30 20.07 -10.39
N SER A 134 -10.20 20.79 -9.70
CA SER A 134 -11.30 21.51 -10.37
C SER A 134 -10.82 22.49 -11.44
N ARG A 135 -9.72 23.22 -11.19
CA ARG A 135 -9.10 24.12 -12.19
C ARG A 135 -8.54 23.33 -13.38
N ILE A 136 -7.80 22.25 -13.11
CA ILE A 136 -7.24 21.36 -14.13
C ILE A 136 -8.36 20.78 -14.99
N ASP A 137 -9.41 20.24 -14.37
CA ASP A 137 -10.56 19.66 -15.05
C ASP A 137 -11.29 20.69 -15.92
N GLY A 138 -11.41 21.94 -15.44
CA GLY A 138 -11.94 23.05 -16.23
C GLY A 138 -11.14 23.32 -17.50
N TRP A 139 -9.81 23.39 -17.41
CA TRP A 139 -8.94 23.56 -18.58
C TRP A 139 -8.99 22.36 -19.53
N ILE A 140 -9.04 21.13 -19.00
CA ILE A 140 -9.18 19.92 -19.81
C ILE A 140 -10.50 19.93 -20.58
N LEU A 141 -11.60 20.33 -19.91
CA LEU A 141 -12.92 20.41 -20.53
C LEU A 141 -12.94 21.44 -21.66
N GLU A 142 -12.42 22.64 -21.43
CA GLU A 142 -12.36 23.69 -22.44
C GLU A 142 -11.41 23.33 -23.59
N GLY A 143 -10.26 22.72 -23.28
CA GLY A 143 -9.33 22.19 -24.26
C GLY A 143 -9.96 21.11 -25.15
N ARG A 144 -10.72 20.18 -24.55
CA ARG A 144 -11.45 19.14 -25.29
C ARG A 144 -12.56 19.72 -26.17
N LYS A 145 -13.32 20.71 -25.69
CA LYS A 145 -14.33 21.40 -26.50
C LYS A 145 -13.69 22.09 -27.71
N ALA A 146 -12.60 22.83 -27.50
CA ALA A 146 -11.88 23.50 -28.58
C ALA A 146 -11.31 22.50 -29.60
N PHE A 147 -10.78 21.37 -29.12
CA PHE A 147 -10.27 20.30 -29.97
C PHE A 147 -11.36 19.73 -30.89
N LEU A 148 -12.54 19.44 -30.34
CA LEU A 148 -13.68 18.93 -31.09
C LEU A 148 -14.24 19.96 -32.09
N ALA A 149 -14.14 21.26 -31.76
CA ALA A 149 -14.52 22.35 -32.66
C ALA A 149 -13.49 22.63 -33.76
N GLY A 150 -12.36 21.91 -33.80
CA GLY A 150 -11.28 22.12 -34.77
C GLY A 150 -10.41 23.35 -34.50
N VAL A 151 -10.56 24.00 -33.34
CA VAL A 151 -9.77 25.17 -32.94
C VAL A 151 -8.53 24.71 -32.16
N TYR A 152 -7.57 24.13 -32.88
CA TYR A 152 -6.44 23.40 -32.27
C TYR A 152 -5.46 24.28 -31.47
N SER A 153 -5.30 25.56 -31.80
CA SER A 153 -4.45 26.47 -31.03
C SER A 153 -4.97 26.68 -29.60
N ARG A 154 -6.27 27.00 -29.48
CA ARG A 154 -6.93 27.13 -28.18
C ARG A 154 -6.94 25.80 -27.42
N ALA A 155 -7.18 24.69 -28.11
CA ALA A 155 -7.13 23.37 -27.50
C ALA A 155 -5.75 23.07 -26.89
N ARG A 156 -4.67 23.34 -27.65
CA ARG A 156 -3.29 23.20 -27.19
C ARG A 156 -3.04 24.06 -25.95
N ASP A 157 -3.35 25.35 -26.01
CA ASP A 157 -3.02 26.29 -24.92
C ASP A 157 -3.72 25.90 -23.60
N GLU A 158 -5.00 25.51 -23.63
CA GLU A 158 -5.71 25.09 -22.42
C GLU A 158 -5.20 23.74 -21.88
N LEU A 159 -4.95 22.77 -22.76
CA LEU A 159 -4.42 21.46 -22.34
C LEU A 159 -3.00 21.57 -21.79
N GLU A 160 -2.16 22.44 -22.35
CA GLU A 160 -0.82 22.71 -21.84
C GLU A 160 -0.83 23.40 -20.48
N ARG A 161 -1.75 24.34 -20.25
CA ARG A 161 -1.96 24.92 -18.90
C ARG A 161 -2.33 23.85 -17.89
N ALA A 162 -3.24 22.94 -18.25
CA ALA A 162 -3.61 21.82 -17.40
C ALA A 162 -2.41 20.91 -17.07
N LEU A 163 -1.63 20.53 -18.09
CA LEU A 163 -0.42 19.72 -17.92
C LEU A 163 0.65 20.42 -17.07
N ALA A 164 0.87 21.72 -17.30
CA ALA A 164 1.86 22.49 -16.55
C ALA A 164 1.51 22.54 -15.06
N VAL A 165 0.26 22.85 -14.73
CA VAL A 165 -0.20 22.90 -13.33
C VAL A 165 -0.18 21.50 -12.70
N ALA A 166 -0.61 20.46 -13.42
CA ALA A 166 -0.52 19.10 -12.92
C ALA A 166 0.93 18.69 -12.61
N ARG A 167 1.90 19.05 -13.46
CA ARG A 167 3.33 18.79 -13.22
C ARG A 167 3.86 19.52 -11.99
N VAL A 168 3.52 20.80 -11.82
CA VAL A 168 3.92 21.58 -10.63
C VAL A 168 3.44 20.91 -9.35
N TYR A 169 2.22 20.37 -9.33
CA TYR A 169 1.63 19.71 -8.16
C TYR A 169 1.81 18.19 -8.13
N ARG A 170 2.62 17.62 -9.03
CA ARG A 170 2.84 16.16 -9.18
C ARG A 170 1.54 15.34 -9.26
N LEU A 171 0.50 15.90 -9.88
CA LEU A 171 -0.79 15.24 -10.02
C LEU A 171 -0.78 14.35 -11.26
N PRO A 172 -1.22 13.08 -11.15
CA PRO A 172 -1.37 12.22 -12.31
C PRO A 172 -2.52 12.73 -13.18
N LEU A 173 -2.31 12.70 -14.49
CA LEU A 173 -3.33 12.96 -15.50
C LEU A 173 -3.58 11.72 -16.34
N ASP A 174 -4.77 11.64 -16.93
CA ASP A 174 -5.12 10.55 -17.83
C ASP A 174 -4.31 10.63 -19.14
N LEU A 175 -3.88 9.48 -19.63
CA LEU A 175 -3.08 9.34 -20.86
C LEU A 175 -3.83 9.88 -22.09
N ALA A 176 -5.17 9.81 -22.09
CA ALA A 176 -5.97 10.39 -23.18
C ALA A 176 -5.81 11.91 -23.27
N THR A 177 -5.74 12.60 -22.13
CA THR A 177 -5.52 14.06 -22.07
C THR A 177 -4.13 14.42 -22.60
N GLU A 178 -3.09 13.68 -22.21
CA GLU A 178 -1.73 13.91 -22.71
C GLU A 178 -1.64 13.70 -24.23
N ARG A 179 -2.26 12.62 -24.75
CA ARG A 179 -2.31 12.35 -26.19
C ARG A 179 -3.08 13.42 -26.96
N MET A 180 -4.18 13.92 -26.40
CA MET A 180 -4.95 15.00 -27.00
C MET A 180 -4.16 16.30 -27.05
N ALA A 181 -3.42 16.62 -25.98
CA ALA A 181 -2.54 17.78 -25.96
C ALA A 181 -1.44 17.69 -27.02
N GLU A 182 -0.82 16.51 -27.15
CA GLU A 182 0.21 16.25 -28.14
C GLU A 182 -0.33 16.34 -29.58
N GLU A 183 -1.51 15.80 -29.84
CA GLU A 183 -2.16 15.93 -31.15
C GLU A 183 -2.54 17.39 -31.45
N ALA A 184 -2.99 18.16 -30.45
CA ALA A 184 -3.26 19.59 -30.62
C ALA A 184 -2.00 20.37 -30.97
N ARG A 185 -0.84 20.06 -30.34
CA ARG A 185 0.47 20.63 -30.71
C ARG A 185 0.86 20.34 -32.14
N ARG A 186 0.62 19.11 -32.62
CA ARG A 186 0.95 18.72 -34.00
C ARG A 186 0.13 19.49 -35.03
N ARG A 187 -1.16 19.72 -34.75
CA ARG A 187 -2.08 20.40 -35.67
C ARG A 187 -1.98 21.92 -35.63
N ALA A 188 -1.63 22.47 -34.48
CA ALA A 188 -1.33 23.88 -34.30
C ALA A 188 0.07 23.99 -33.67
N PRO A 189 1.15 23.82 -34.46
CA PRO A 189 2.49 24.07 -33.96
C PRO A 189 2.53 25.48 -33.40
N VAL A 190 3.25 25.68 -32.29
CA VAL A 190 3.58 27.04 -31.86
C VAL A 190 4.29 27.63 -33.04
N SER A 191 3.66 28.60 -33.74
CA SER A 191 4.34 29.42 -34.72
C SER A 191 5.57 29.88 -33.99
N HIS A 192 6.73 29.33 -34.32
CA HIS A 192 7.96 29.68 -33.64
C HIS A 192 7.94 31.20 -33.65
N GLU A 193 7.80 31.82 -32.47
CA GLU A 193 8.26 33.18 -32.30
C GLU A 193 9.65 33.10 -32.91
N THR A 194 9.81 33.70 -34.10
CA THR A 194 11.10 33.84 -34.76
C THR A 194 12.02 34.15 -33.62
N PRO A 195 12.99 33.28 -33.29
CA PRO A 195 13.80 33.46 -32.10
C PRO A 195 14.27 34.89 -32.22
N VAL A 196 13.76 35.76 -31.34
CA VAL A 196 14.26 37.12 -31.24
C VAL A 196 15.75 36.86 -31.18
N SER A 197 16.49 37.39 -32.14
CA SER A 197 17.93 37.17 -32.20
C SER A 197 18.46 37.78 -30.92
N VAL A 198 18.46 36.98 -29.85
CA VAL A 198 19.01 37.31 -28.55
C VAL A 198 20.47 37.32 -28.86
N GLU A 199 20.96 38.53 -29.10
CA GLU A 199 22.37 38.85 -29.13
C GLU A 199 23.01 38.06 -27.98
N PRO A 200 23.97 37.16 -28.28
CA PRO A 200 24.47 36.22 -27.30
C PRO A 200 24.91 37.01 -26.06
N PRO A 201 24.41 36.67 -24.86
CA PRO A 201 24.82 37.37 -23.65
C PRO A 201 26.35 37.33 -23.57
N PRO A 202 27.01 38.46 -23.21
CA PRO A 202 28.46 38.53 -23.13
C PRO A 202 28.97 37.38 -22.28
N ALA A 203 29.91 36.62 -22.83
CA ALA A 203 30.43 35.37 -22.28
C ALA A 203 30.62 35.45 -20.76
N GLU A 204 29.67 34.85 -20.02
CA GLU A 204 29.85 34.63 -18.59
C GLU A 204 31.04 33.68 -18.41
N SER A 205 31.91 34.09 -17.50
CA SER A 205 33.15 33.38 -17.20
C SER A 205 32.86 31.93 -16.81
N PRO A 206 33.70 30.97 -17.25
CA PRO A 206 33.47 29.56 -16.98
C PRO A 206 33.31 29.31 -15.47
N PRO A 207 32.30 28.54 -15.04
CA PRO A 207 32.09 28.23 -13.64
C PRO A 207 33.33 27.51 -13.06
N PRO A 208 33.69 27.77 -11.80
CA PRO A 208 34.85 27.16 -11.16
C PRO A 208 34.71 25.64 -11.16
N THR A 209 35.75 24.97 -11.68
CA THR A 209 35.88 23.52 -11.72
C THR A 209 35.60 22.89 -10.35
N PRO A 210 34.77 21.82 -10.27
CA PRO A 210 34.49 21.12 -9.02
C PRO A 210 35.78 20.51 -8.48
N LYS A 211 36.17 20.89 -7.25
CA LYS A 211 37.29 20.29 -6.53
C LYS A 211 37.06 18.79 -6.35
N GLU A 212 38.07 18.00 -6.69
CA GLU A 212 38.10 16.55 -6.60
C GLU A 212 37.70 16.06 -5.19
N PRO A 213 36.85 15.01 -5.09
CA PRO A 213 36.46 14.44 -3.82
C PRO A 213 37.66 13.73 -3.16
N LYS A 214 37.98 14.19 -1.95
CA LYS A 214 39.02 13.64 -1.08
C LYS A 214 38.84 12.13 -0.87
N GLU A 215 39.94 11.43 -1.12
CA GLU A 215 40.21 10.02 -0.92
C GLU A 215 39.66 9.51 0.42
N ARG A 216 38.73 8.54 0.34
CA ARG A 216 38.05 7.95 1.49
C ARG A 216 39.00 6.94 2.13
N VAL A 217 39.58 7.31 3.28
CA VAL A 217 40.46 6.46 4.10
C VAL A 217 39.73 5.15 4.47
N VAL A 218 40.27 4.04 3.98
CA VAL A 218 39.81 2.67 4.29
C VAL A 218 40.19 2.34 5.74
N VAL A 219 39.20 2.37 6.64
CA VAL A 219 39.37 1.91 8.02
C VAL A 219 39.52 0.39 8.03
N ARG A 220 40.76 -0.08 8.16
CA ARG A 220 41.09 -1.50 8.37
C ARG A 220 40.58 -1.95 9.74
N ARG A 221 39.65 -2.90 9.76
CA ARG A 221 39.23 -3.60 10.99
C ARG A 221 40.36 -4.52 11.48
N PRO A 222 40.60 -4.61 12.81
CA PRO A 222 41.58 -5.53 13.37
C PRO A 222 41.15 -6.99 13.20
N PRO A 223 42.12 -7.92 13.06
CA PRO A 223 41.85 -9.35 12.93
C PRO A 223 41.22 -9.90 14.21
N ARG A 224 40.16 -10.69 14.05
CA ARG A 224 39.54 -11.46 15.15
C ARG A 224 40.48 -12.61 15.55
N PRO A 225 40.62 -12.91 16.86
CA PRO A 225 41.40 -14.06 17.32
C PRO A 225 40.71 -15.38 16.94
N ASP A 226 41.47 -16.26 16.30
CA ASP A 226 41.08 -17.63 15.98
C ASP A 226 40.99 -18.45 17.27
N HIS A 227 39.78 -18.82 17.67
CA HIS A 227 39.56 -19.84 18.69
C HIS A 227 39.28 -21.18 18.01
N PRO A 228 40.17 -22.19 18.13
CA PRO A 228 39.90 -23.54 17.64
C PRO A 228 38.83 -24.19 18.53
N ARG A 229 37.57 -24.09 18.11
CA ARG A 229 36.49 -24.92 18.65
C ARG A 229 36.60 -26.31 18.02
N GLY A 230 37.08 -27.26 18.81
CA GLY A 230 37.13 -28.67 18.40
C GLY A 230 35.74 -29.18 18.01
N PRO A 231 35.63 -30.04 16.98
CA PRO A 231 34.37 -30.62 16.55
C PRO A 231 33.91 -31.65 17.59
N ALA A 232 32.96 -31.26 18.44
CA ALA A 232 32.17 -32.20 19.22
C ALA A 232 31.24 -32.93 18.25
N THR A 233 31.63 -34.13 17.83
CA THR A 233 30.83 -35.06 17.04
C THR A 233 29.70 -35.61 17.91
N SER A 234 28.62 -34.84 18.03
CA SER A 234 27.36 -35.38 18.51
C SER A 234 26.87 -36.46 17.52
N PRO A 235 26.36 -37.60 18.01
CA PRO A 235 25.85 -38.65 17.14
C PRO A 235 24.73 -38.10 16.24
N PRO A 236 24.62 -38.56 14.98
CA PRO A 236 23.60 -38.11 14.04
C PRO A 236 22.23 -38.48 14.60
N VAL A 237 21.54 -37.49 15.15
CA VAL A 237 20.12 -37.60 15.48
C VAL A 237 19.41 -37.70 14.12
N GLU A 238 18.88 -38.87 13.80
CA GLU A 238 17.90 -39.07 12.74
C GLU A 238 16.75 -38.10 12.98
N LYS A 239 16.80 -36.95 12.31
CA LYS A 239 15.71 -35.98 12.32
C LYS A 239 14.51 -36.66 11.66
N ALA A 240 13.40 -36.70 12.38
CA ALA A 240 12.12 -37.06 11.79
C ALA A 240 11.89 -36.25 10.51
N PRO A 241 11.34 -36.86 9.44
CA PRO A 241 11.09 -36.17 8.18
C PRO A 241 10.22 -34.94 8.42
N ASP A 242 10.63 -33.81 7.85
CA ASP A 242 9.93 -32.55 8.03
C ASP A 242 8.57 -32.62 7.33
N PRO A 243 7.44 -32.45 8.03
CA PRO A 243 6.11 -32.50 7.42
C PRO A 243 5.89 -31.45 6.32
N ALA A 244 6.76 -30.43 6.21
CA ALA A 244 6.74 -29.43 5.16
C ALA A 244 7.30 -29.91 3.81
N GLU A 245 8.20 -30.91 3.80
CA GLU A 245 8.86 -31.42 2.59
C GLU A 245 7.90 -31.85 1.46
N PRO A 246 6.83 -32.64 1.70
CA PRO A 246 5.95 -33.09 0.61
C PRO A 246 5.21 -31.95 -0.09
N LEU A 247 4.84 -30.88 0.63
CA LEU A 247 4.21 -29.71 0.02
C LEU A 247 5.22 -28.91 -0.80
N LEU A 248 6.46 -28.81 -0.33
CA LEU A 248 7.53 -28.12 -1.03
C LEU A 248 7.90 -28.84 -2.33
N ASP A 249 8.00 -30.16 -2.30
CA ASP A 249 8.30 -30.96 -3.49
C ASP A 249 7.17 -30.90 -4.52
N ARG A 250 5.92 -30.93 -4.06
CA ARG A 250 4.76 -30.71 -4.93
C ARG A 250 4.79 -29.32 -5.61
N ALA A 251 5.22 -28.28 -4.89
CA ALA A 251 5.39 -26.95 -5.48
C ALA A 251 6.51 -26.94 -6.53
N ARG A 252 7.64 -27.61 -6.27
CA ARG A 252 8.76 -27.76 -7.22
C ARG A 252 8.35 -28.53 -8.48
N GLU A 253 7.58 -29.60 -8.34
CA GLU A 253 7.02 -30.34 -9.49
C GLU A 253 6.13 -29.47 -10.37
N ARG A 254 5.30 -28.59 -9.76
CA ARG A 254 4.46 -27.65 -10.49
C ARG A 254 5.29 -26.62 -11.24
N LEU A 255 6.35 -26.10 -10.63
CA LEU A 255 7.31 -25.22 -11.29
C LEU A 255 8.02 -25.93 -12.45
N ALA A 256 8.42 -27.19 -12.29
CA ALA A 256 9.03 -27.97 -13.36
C ALA A 256 8.08 -28.17 -14.56
N LYS A 257 6.76 -28.18 -14.32
CA LYS A 257 5.72 -28.22 -15.35
C LYS A 257 5.32 -26.84 -15.89
N ASN A 258 6.01 -25.77 -15.48
CA ASN A 258 5.69 -24.37 -15.78
C ASN A 258 4.26 -23.94 -15.35
N ASP A 259 3.68 -24.63 -14.36
CA ASP A 259 2.39 -24.30 -13.75
C ASP A 259 2.59 -23.33 -12.58
N LEU A 260 2.78 -22.06 -12.92
CA LEU A 260 3.08 -21.01 -11.94
C LEU A 260 1.92 -20.77 -10.95
N VAL A 261 0.68 -20.83 -11.43
CA VAL A 261 -0.53 -20.63 -10.61
C VAL A 261 -0.64 -21.73 -9.56
N GLY A 262 -0.48 -22.99 -9.99
CA GLY A 262 -0.48 -24.15 -9.11
C GLY A 262 0.65 -24.10 -8.08
N ALA A 263 1.88 -23.77 -8.52
CA ALA A 263 3.02 -23.67 -7.62
C ALA A 263 2.82 -22.61 -6.51
N ILE A 264 2.39 -21.40 -6.87
CA ILE A 264 2.12 -20.33 -5.89
C ILE A 264 0.99 -20.72 -4.93
N SER A 265 -0.04 -21.42 -5.41
CA SER A 265 -1.12 -21.92 -4.56
C SER A 265 -0.60 -22.88 -3.49
N VAL A 266 0.21 -23.87 -3.87
CA VAL A 266 0.79 -24.86 -2.94
C VAL A 266 1.75 -24.20 -1.95
N LEU A 267 2.58 -23.25 -2.39
CA LEU A 267 3.49 -22.51 -1.50
C LEU A 267 2.72 -21.67 -0.45
N ARG A 268 1.59 -21.06 -0.84
CA ARG A 268 0.74 -20.33 0.10
C ARG A 268 0.02 -21.25 1.08
N GLU A 269 -0.37 -22.45 0.65
CA GLU A 269 -0.91 -23.48 1.55
C GLU A 269 0.15 -23.91 2.57
N LEU A 270 1.38 -24.15 2.12
CA LEU A 270 2.51 -24.47 2.99
C LEU A 270 2.74 -23.36 4.04
N LEU A 271 2.73 -22.09 3.64
CA LEU A 271 2.89 -20.97 4.57
C LEU A 271 1.70 -20.73 5.51
N ARG A 272 0.51 -21.24 5.21
CA ARG A 272 -0.60 -21.22 6.17
C ARG A 272 -0.38 -22.21 7.32
N GLN A 273 0.26 -23.34 7.04
CA GLN A 273 0.58 -24.36 8.03
C GLN A 273 1.89 -24.02 8.78
N PHE A 274 2.87 -23.48 8.05
CA PHE A 274 4.20 -23.15 8.56
C PHE A 274 4.60 -21.71 8.15
N PRO A 275 4.15 -20.68 8.89
CA PRO A 275 4.32 -19.27 8.50
C PRO A 275 5.77 -18.82 8.28
N ASP A 276 6.70 -19.41 9.03
CA ASP A 276 8.12 -19.03 9.03
C ASP A 276 9.00 -19.96 8.18
N HIS A 277 8.42 -20.78 7.30
CA HIS A 277 9.20 -21.73 6.50
C HIS A 277 10.12 -20.99 5.48
N PRO A 278 11.45 -20.99 5.69
CA PRO A 278 12.36 -20.06 5.01
C PRO A 278 12.42 -20.30 3.49
N GLN A 279 12.47 -21.57 3.07
CA GLN A 279 12.58 -21.92 1.65
C GLN A 279 11.31 -21.56 0.87
N ALA A 280 10.14 -21.58 1.53
CA ALA A 280 8.87 -21.26 0.87
C ALA A 280 8.73 -19.75 0.65
N LEU A 281 9.15 -18.95 1.64
CA LEU A 281 9.23 -17.49 1.53
C LEU A 281 10.24 -17.07 0.44
N GLU A 282 11.40 -17.72 0.38
CA GLU A 282 12.42 -17.44 -0.64
C GLU A 282 11.92 -17.79 -2.05
N LEU A 283 11.33 -18.97 -2.23
CA LEU A 283 10.74 -19.38 -3.50
C LEU A 283 9.65 -18.40 -3.94
N LEU A 284 8.71 -18.01 -3.07
CA LEU A 284 7.68 -17.03 -3.41
C LEU A 284 8.29 -15.68 -3.81
N ARG A 285 9.30 -15.18 -3.09
CA ARG A 285 10.01 -13.94 -3.45
C ARG A 285 10.66 -14.04 -4.83
N SER A 286 11.26 -15.18 -5.15
CA SER A 286 11.91 -15.41 -6.45
C SER A 286 10.90 -15.45 -7.62
N LEU A 287 9.65 -15.87 -7.35
CA LEU A 287 8.58 -15.98 -8.35
C LEU A 287 7.81 -14.67 -8.57
N GLU A 288 8.01 -13.64 -7.74
CA GLU A 288 7.28 -12.36 -7.85
C GLU A 288 7.34 -11.70 -9.24
N PRO A 289 8.49 -11.63 -9.93
CA PRO A 289 8.54 -11.05 -11.29
C PRO A 289 7.70 -11.83 -12.30
N GLN A 290 7.72 -13.17 -12.24
CA GLN A 290 6.94 -14.03 -13.13
C GLN A 290 5.43 -13.93 -12.81
N ARG A 291 5.09 -13.88 -11.52
CA ARG A 291 3.73 -13.64 -11.03
C ARG A 291 3.16 -12.33 -11.59
N LYS A 292 3.91 -11.24 -11.57
CA LYS A 292 3.45 -9.93 -12.10
C LYS A 292 3.17 -9.98 -13.60
N ARG A 293 4.08 -10.57 -14.39
CA ARG A 293 3.89 -10.73 -15.85
C ARG A 293 2.66 -11.58 -16.17
N LEU A 294 2.48 -12.69 -15.46
CA LEU A 294 1.33 -13.56 -15.65
C LEU A 294 0.02 -12.87 -15.25
N LEU A 295 0.01 -12.08 -14.17
CA LEU A 295 -1.14 -11.26 -13.76
C LEU A 295 -1.55 -10.26 -14.85
N GLU A 296 -0.58 -9.58 -15.47
CA GLU A 296 -0.84 -8.64 -16.57
C GLU A 296 -1.42 -9.35 -17.80
N GLU A 297 -0.86 -10.51 -18.17
CA GLU A 297 -1.33 -11.31 -19.30
C GLU A 297 -2.75 -11.82 -19.10
N LEU A 298 -3.02 -12.44 -17.93
CA LEU A 298 -4.36 -12.92 -17.56
C LEU A 298 -5.35 -11.75 -17.49
N GLY A 299 -4.95 -10.63 -16.90
CA GLY A 299 -5.78 -9.42 -16.80
C GLY A 299 -6.16 -8.86 -18.16
N ARG A 300 -5.22 -8.84 -19.12
CA ARG A 300 -5.47 -8.42 -20.51
C ARG A 300 -6.45 -9.36 -21.21
N ARG A 301 -6.22 -10.68 -21.13
CA ARG A 301 -7.11 -11.68 -21.75
C ARG A 301 -8.52 -11.64 -21.15
N ALA A 302 -8.62 -11.56 -19.82
CA ALA A 302 -9.91 -11.48 -19.14
C ALA A 302 -10.68 -10.21 -19.56
N ALA A 303 -9.98 -9.07 -19.71
CA ALA A 303 -10.58 -7.84 -20.20
C ALA A 303 -11.09 -7.96 -21.66
N GLU A 304 -10.40 -8.71 -22.51
CA GLU A 304 -10.82 -8.97 -23.90
C GLU A 304 -12.07 -9.85 -23.97
N PHE A 305 -12.15 -10.92 -23.17
CA PHE A 305 -13.37 -11.73 -23.10
C PHE A 305 -14.54 -10.95 -22.50
N PHE A 306 -14.26 -10.15 -21.46
CA PHE A 306 -15.28 -9.30 -20.84
C PHE A 306 -15.86 -8.26 -21.80
N SER A 307 -15.03 -7.63 -22.64
CA SER A 307 -15.52 -6.65 -23.63
C SER A 307 -16.35 -7.28 -24.76
N ARG A 308 -16.21 -8.59 -24.98
CA ARG A 308 -17.04 -9.38 -25.90
C ARG A 308 -18.29 -9.97 -25.23
N GLU A 309 -18.54 -9.63 -23.96
CA GLU A 309 -19.61 -10.19 -23.12
C GLU A 309 -19.51 -11.72 -22.92
N ASP A 310 -18.35 -12.32 -23.23
CA ASP A 310 -18.09 -13.74 -23.04
C ASP A 310 -17.61 -14.01 -21.61
N LEU A 311 -18.55 -13.89 -20.67
CA LEU A 311 -18.30 -14.10 -19.24
C LEU A 311 -17.95 -15.55 -18.89
N GLU A 312 -18.30 -16.52 -19.75
CA GLU A 312 -17.98 -17.93 -19.53
C GLU A 312 -16.48 -18.18 -19.70
N GLN A 313 -15.85 -17.59 -20.73
CA GLN A 313 -14.41 -17.67 -20.95
C GLN A 313 -13.61 -16.73 -20.02
N ALA A 314 -14.17 -15.59 -19.61
CA ALA A 314 -13.49 -14.66 -18.70
C ALA A 314 -13.37 -15.22 -17.26
N ALA A 315 -14.35 -15.98 -16.80
CA ALA A 315 -14.43 -16.48 -15.43
C ALA A 315 -13.21 -17.30 -14.95
N PRO A 316 -12.69 -18.30 -15.68
CA PRO A 316 -11.50 -19.05 -15.25
C PRO A 316 -10.28 -18.13 -15.09
N LEU A 317 -10.08 -17.17 -15.99
CA LEU A 317 -8.97 -16.22 -15.90
C LEU A 317 -9.05 -15.36 -14.63
N TYR A 318 -10.25 -14.93 -14.23
CA TYR A 318 -10.43 -14.21 -12.97
C TYR A 318 -10.15 -15.08 -11.74
N ARG A 319 -10.43 -16.39 -11.79
CA ARG A 319 -10.06 -17.31 -10.69
C ARG A 319 -8.55 -17.41 -10.56
N ASP A 320 -7.85 -17.57 -11.67
CA ASP A 320 -6.39 -17.64 -11.68
C ASP A 320 -5.77 -16.33 -11.16
N ILE A 321 -6.31 -15.18 -11.57
CA ILE A 321 -5.90 -13.88 -11.03
C ILE A 321 -6.08 -13.82 -9.51
N LEU A 322 -7.17 -14.34 -8.94
CA LEU A 322 -7.37 -14.35 -7.49
C LEU A 322 -6.49 -15.35 -6.75
N VAL A 323 -6.11 -16.46 -7.39
CA VAL A 323 -5.10 -17.37 -6.85
C VAL A 323 -3.75 -16.69 -6.77
N LEU A 324 -3.39 -15.87 -7.77
CA LEU A 324 -2.14 -15.10 -7.78
C LEU A 324 -2.21 -13.86 -6.88
N ASP A 325 -3.31 -13.13 -6.88
CA ASP A 325 -3.53 -11.89 -6.11
C ASP A 325 -4.93 -11.87 -5.47
N PRO A 326 -5.06 -12.33 -4.22
CA PRO A 326 -6.34 -12.35 -3.50
C PRO A 326 -6.92 -10.95 -3.25
N GLY A 327 -6.10 -9.90 -3.35
CA GLY A 327 -6.50 -8.51 -3.19
C GLY A 327 -7.12 -7.88 -4.44
N ASN A 328 -7.08 -8.56 -5.59
CA ASN A 328 -7.48 -7.98 -6.87
C ASN A 328 -8.99 -7.70 -6.96
N LEU A 329 -9.39 -6.43 -6.81
CA LEU A 329 -10.80 -6.01 -6.82
C LEU A 329 -11.48 -6.32 -8.16
N ARG A 330 -10.80 -6.05 -9.28
CA ARG A 330 -11.34 -6.25 -10.64
C ARG A 330 -11.71 -7.71 -10.91
N ALA A 331 -10.88 -8.66 -10.45
CA ALA A 331 -11.18 -10.08 -10.60
C ALA A 331 -12.37 -10.54 -9.73
N LYS A 332 -12.52 -9.99 -8.52
CA LYS A 332 -13.70 -10.26 -7.67
C LYS A 332 -14.98 -9.78 -8.33
N GLU A 333 -14.98 -8.57 -8.88
CA GLU A 333 -16.12 -8.01 -9.60
C GLU A 333 -16.46 -8.83 -10.84
N GLY A 334 -15.45 -9.21 -11.64
CA GLY A 334 -15.64 -10.07 -12.81
C GLY A 334 -16.32 -11.40 -12.48
N LEU A 335 -15.92 -12.06 -11.39
CA LEU A 335 -16.58 -13.29 -10.92
C LEU A 335 -17.99 -13.05 -10.38
N GLN A 336 -18.25 -11.92 -9.73
CA GLN A 336 -19.59 -11.56 -9.28
C GLN A 336 -20.53 -11.35 -10.48
N MET A 337 -20.06 -10.71 -11.54
CA MET A 337 -20.82 -10.53 -12.78
C MET A 337 -21.12 -11.88 -13.45
N HIS A 338 -20.14 -12.78 -13.53
CA HIS A 338 -20.36 -14.14 -14.04
C HIS A 338 -21.41 -14.91 -13.22
N LYS A 339 -21.41 -14.80 -11.88
CA LYS A 339 -22.45 -15.42 -11.03
C LYS A 339 -23.86 -14.89 -11.36
N LYS A 340 -24.01 -13.57 -11.46
CA LYS A 340 -25.29 -12.94 -11.85
C LYS A 340 -25.75 -13.40 -13.24
N PHE A 341 -24.81 -13.51 -14.18
CA PHE A 341 -25.11 -14.03 -15.53
C PHE A 341 -25.66 -15.46 -15.48
N LEU A 342 -25.07 -16.36 -14.69
CA LEU A 342 -25.58 -17.73 -14.52
C LEU A 342 -26.98 -17.76 -13.89
N GLU A 343 -27.24 -16.92 -12.89
CA GLU A 343 -28.58 -16.79 -12.28
C GLU A 343 -29.64 -16.35 -13.30
N LEU A 344 -29.32 -15.38 -14.16
CA LEU A 344 -30.21 -14.93 -15.22
C LEU A 344 -30.47 -16.02 -16.27
N LYS A 345 -29.42 -16.73 -16.68
CA LYS A 345 -29.52 -17.87 -17.62
C LYS A 345 -30.38 -19.01 -17.07
N GLN A 346 -30.34 -19.23 -15.74
CA GLN A 346 -31.20 -20.21 -15.07
C GLN A 346 -32.66 -19.78 -15.02
N LYS A 347 -32.96 -18.48 -14.80
CA LYS A 347 -34.33 -17.96 -14.76
C LYS A 347 -35.03 -17.93 -16.13
N GLN A 348 -34.28 -17.97 -17.21
CA GLN A 348 -34.80 -18.00 -18.58
C GLN A 348 -35.09 -19.42 -19.09
N ARG A 349 -34.66 -20.44 -18.35
CA ARG A 349 -35.00 -21.84 -18.60
C ARG A 349 -36.21 -22.20 -17.76
#